data_AF-A0A3G6UXV3-F1
#
_entry.id   AF-A0A3G6UXV3-F1
#
_cell.length_a   1.000
_cell.length_b   1.000
_cell.length_c   1.000
_cell.angle_alpha   90.00
_cell.angle_beta   90.00
_cell.angle_gamma   90.00
#
_symmetry.space_group_name_H-M   'P 1'
#
loop_
_entity.id
_entity.type
_entity.pdbx_description
1 polymer ?
#
loop_
_entity_poly.entity_id
_entity_poly.type
_entity_poly.pdbx_seq_one_letter_code
_entity_poly.pdbx_strand_id
1 'polypeptide(L)' 'MILLEHSLLSTSLLLRSLKNSINAPITVVTRFKAYPSELYRRLGARYVIYSNSSKIGFLVQ' A
#
# COMPACT_ATOMS: atom_id res chain seq x y z
N MET A 1 -8.32 5.24 2.34
CA MET A 1 -7.26 5.83 1.50
C MET A 1 -6.64 4.73 0.64
N ILE A 2 -6.41 4.96 -0.67
CA ILE A 2 -5.83 3.95 -1.58
C ILE A 2 -4.37 4.32 -1.83
N LEU A 3 -3.46 3.37 -1.59
CA LEU A 3 -2.03 3.56 -1.77
C LEU A 3 -1.53 2.58 -2.83
N LEU A 4 -1.00 3.12 -3.92
CA LEU A 4 -0.38 2.30 -4.95
C LEU A 4 1.07 2.04 -4.60
N GLU A 5 1.45 0.78 -4.55
CA GLU A 5 2.83 0.41 -4.25
C GLU A 5 3.74 0.63 -5.46
N HIS A 6 4.75 1.49 -5.31
CA HIS A 6 5.82 1.71 -6.29
C HIS A 6 7.07 0.89 -5.94
N SER A 7 7.46 0.96 -4.66
CA SER A 7 8.52 0.15 -4.06
C SER A 7 8.13 -0.21 -2.62
N LEU A 8 8.63 -1.34 -2.13
CA LEU A 8 8.40 -1.80 -0.76
C LEU A 8 8.83 -0.74 0.26
N LEU A 9 9.99 -0.13 0.03
CA LEU A 9 10.60 0.82 0.95
C LEU A 9 9.76 2.10 1.06
N SER A 10 9.40 2.72 -0.06
CA SER A 10 8.57 3.92 -0.08
C SER A 10 7.18 3.66 0.50
N THR A 11 6.60 2.50 0.18
CA THR A 11 5.28 2.10 0.67
C THR A 11 5.30 1.85 2.17
N SER A 12 6.37 1.25 2.70
CA SER A 12 6.52 1.04 4.14
C SER A 12 6.63 2.34 4.93
N LEU A 13 7.42 3.30 4.43
CA LEU A 13 7.58 4.62 5.04
C LEU A 13 6.25 5.39 5.02
N LEU A 14 5.57 5.44 3.88
CA LEU A 14 4.27 6.08 3.75
C LEU A 14 3.24 5.43 4.68
N LEU A 15 3.09 4.10 4.64
CA LEU A 15 2.13 3.40 5.50
C LEU A 15 2.35 3.70 6.97
N ARG A 16 3.61 3.78 7.42
CA ARG A 16 3.97 4.09 8.80
C ARG A 16 3.58 5.52 9.18
N SER A 17 3.87 6.49 8.31
CA SER A 17 3.46 7.89 8.52
C SER A 17 1.94 8.04 8.53
N LEU A 18 1.25 7.40 7.60
CA LEU A 18 -0.20 7.47 7.46
C LEU A 18 -0.94 6.78 8.61
N LYS A 19 -0.43 5.63 9.08
CA LYS A 19 -0.97 4.93 10.24
C LYS A 19 -0.98 5.82 11.48
N ASN A 20 0.06 6.64 11.65
CA ASN A 20 0.17 7.55 12.80
C ASN A 20 -0.63 8.84 12.61
N SER A 21 -0.86 9.25 11.36
CA SER A 21 -1.47 10.55 11.05
C SER A 21 -2.97 10.48 10.76
N ILE A 22 -3.51 9.31 10.41
CA ILE A 22 -4.88 9.19 9.89
C ILE A 22 -5.62 8.06 10.59
N ASN A 23 -6.80 8.36 11.12
CA ASN A 23 -7.71 7.37 11.68
C ASN A 23 -8.67 6.80 10.61
N ALA A 24 -8.13 6.37 9.46
CA ALA A 24 -8.91 5.85 8.33
C ALA A 24 -8.30 4.55 7.79
N PRO A 25 -9.11 3.61 7.30
CA PRO A 25 -8.60 2.37 6.73
C PRO A 25 -7.75 2.64 5.47
N ILE A 26 -6.55 2.06 5.45
CA ILE A 26 -5.62 2.16 4.32
C ILE A 26 -5.73 0.88 3.47
N THR A 27 -5.93 1.06 2.17
CA THR A 27 -5.96 -0.03 1.19
C THR A 27 -4.71 0.08 0.32
N VAL A 28 -3.87 -0.95 0.32
CA VAL A 28 -2.71 -1.04 -0.56
C VAL A 28 -3.09 -1.79 -1.82
N VAL A 29 -2.78 -1.22 -2.98
CA VAL A 29 -2.93 -1.87 -4.28
C VAL A 29 -1.54 -2.05 -4.86
N THR A 30 -1.13 -3.29 -5.09
CA THR A 30 0.22 -3.61 -5.57
C THR A 30 0.18 -4.59 -6.74
N ARG A 31 1.18 -4.48 -7.62
CA ARG A 31 1.47 -5.49 -8.65
C ARG A 31 2.53 -6.49 -8.20
N PHE A 32 3.27 -6.19 -7.14
CA PHE A 32 4.34 -7.00 -6.61
C PHE A 32 3.79 -8.14 -5.75
N LYS A 33 3.46 -9.25 -6.41
CA LYS A 33 3.00 -10.48 -5.73
C LYS A 33 4.10 -11.21 -4.96
N ALA A 34 5.36 -10.79 -5.09
CA ALA A 34 6.49 -11.35 -4.36
C ALA A 34 6.38 -11.12 -2.84
N TYR A 35 5.69 -10.06 -2.41
CA TYR A 35 5.53 -9.74 -1.00
C TYR A 35 4.18 -10.21 -0.47
N PRO A 36 4.16 -10.94 0.66
CA PRO A 36 2.92 -11.43 1.25
C PRO A 36 2.07 -10.27 1.80
N SER A 37 0.75 -10.41 1.71
CA SER A 37 -0.21 -9.39 2.15
C SER A 37 -0.07 -9.07 3.64
N GLU A 38 0.36 -10.06 4.42
CA GLU A 38 0.66 -9.95 5.83
C GLU A 38 1.71 -8.87 6.15
N LEU A 39 2.69 -8.69 5.28
CA LEU A 39 3.73 -7.68 5.45
C LEU A 39 3.12 -6.27 5.39
N TYR A 40 2.29 -5.99 4.39
CA TYR A 40 1.61 -4.70 4.27
C TYR A 40 0.64 -4.46 5.44
N ARG A 41 -0.02 -5.52 5.93
CA ARG A 41 -0.88 -5.44 7.12
C ARG A 41 -0.12 -5.04 8.37
N ARG A 42 1.05 -5.65 8.62
CA ARG A 42 1.93 -5.27 9.73
C ARG A 42 2.39 -3.81 9.65
N LEU A 43 2.54 -3.29 8.44
CA LEU A 43 2.91 -1.89 8.19
C LEU A 43 1.76 -0.90 8.35
N GLY A 44 0.50 -1.35 8.47
CA GLY A 44 -0.66 -0.49 8.70
C GLY A 44 -1.74 -0.54 7.61
N ALA A 45 -1.59 -1.38 6.59
CA ALA A 45 -2.65 -1.60 5.62
C ALA A 45 -3.79 -2.42 6.25
N ARG A 46 -5.03 -2.03 5.99
CA ARG A 46 -6.23 -2.81 6.33
C ARG A 46 -6.58 -3.80 5.23
N TYR A 47 -6.46 -3.37 3.98
CA TYR A 47 -6.74 -4.18 2.79
C TYR A 47 -5.54 -4.19 1.85
N VAL A 48 -5.30 -5.33 1.20
CA VAL A 48 -4.22 -5.50 0.22
C VAL A 48 -4.83 -6.14 -1.02
N ILE A 49 -4.68 -5.48 -2.16
CA ILE A 49 -5.23 -5.91 -3.44
C ILE A 49 -4.07 -6.12 -4.39
N TYR A 50 -3.90 -7.36 -4.86
CA TYR A 50 -2.97 -7.65 -5.93
C TYR A 50 -3.64 -7.41 -7.27
N SER A 51 -3.04 -6.57 -8.10
CA SER A 51 -3.54 -6.30 -9.43
C SER A 51 -2.51 -6.64 -10.50
N ASN A 52 -3.00 -7.19 -11.60
CA ASN A 52 -2.22 -7.43 -12.82
C ASN A 52 -2.30 -6.24 -13.80
N SER A 53 -3.12 -5.24 -13.51
CA SER A 53 -3.39 -4.16 -14.45
C SER A 53 -2.20 -3.21 -14.55
N SER A 54 -1.64 -3.07 -15.75
CA SER A 54 -0.57 -2.11 -16.05
C SER A 54 -1.03 -0.65 -16.01
N LYS A 55 -2.35 -0.42 -15.94
CA LYS A 55 -3.00 0.91 -16.00
C LYS A 55 -3.27 1.56 -14.64
N ILE A 56 -2.92 0.91 -13.53
CA ILE A 56 -3.07 1.56 -12.21
C ILE A 56 -1.94 2.59 -12.06
N GLY A 57 -2.25 3.86 -12.32
CA GLY A 57 -1.36 5.00 -12.14
C GLY A 57 -1.45 5.57 -10.72
N PHE A 58 -0.31 5.98 -10.19
CA PHE A 58 -0.15 6.43 -8.80
C PHE A 58 -0.90 7.74 -8.55
N LEU A 59 -1.81 7.75 -7.58
CA LEU A 59 -2.50 8.93 -7.07
C LEU A 59 -1.83 9.44 -5.79
N VAL A 60 -0.54 9.73 -5.85
CA VAL A 60 0.09 10.65 -4.90
C VAL A 60 1.24 11.34 -5.64
N GLN A 61 1.06 12.64 -5.90
CA GLN A 61 2.06 13.53 -6.47
C GLN A 61 2.60 14.41 -5.36
#